data_AF-D8TNA4-F1
#
_entry.id   AF-D8TNA4-F1
#
_cell.length_a   1.000
_cell.length_b   1.000
_cell.length_c   1.000
_cell.angle_alpha   90.00
_cell.angle_beta   90.00
_cell.angle_gamma   90.00
#
_symmetry.space_group_name_H-M   'P 1'
#
loop_
_entity.id
_entity.type
_entity.pdbx_description
1 polymer ?
#
loop_
_entity_poly.entity_id
_entity_poly.type
_entity_poly.pdbx_seq_one_letter_code
_entity_poly.pdbx_strand_id
1 'polypeptide(L)'
;MSDATTSGKRPRDEERVGNLGWLASSGALPRKKQDIEGVSGSSILELQAQLYRAQENAKLRSSGVELPDRRTSGLNVAALMKGRNAGVEERDKKDRLEVKSTADRIGECYAALERKAQLYEKLARGEVEDDEDQYEVDFLRKGEEGPSGRSRSDGPLDSMLEAVSGSGGMLSADMQRERDRRAWEREQDQALADEEAEARRRKQKEELLSLGQQTREERQRAEALKTRKEEAERLRREELKHKFLREQLAKKLGAGGKGGTAVTNKNK
;
A
#
# COMPACT_ATOMS: atom_id res chain seq x y z
N MET A 1 22.92 -75.87 -19.57
CA MET A 1 23.03 -74.57 -20.25
C MET A 1 21.93 -73.70 -19.66
N SER A 2 22.27 -72.94 -18.60
CA SER A 2 22.36 -71.45 -18.58
C SER A 2 20.96 -70.78 -18.52
N ASP A 3 20.62 -69.83 -17.65
CA ASP A 3 21.30 -69.14 -16.56
C ASP A 3 20.26 -68.29 -15.78
N ALA A 4 20.64 -67.91 -14.56
CA ALA A 4 20.31 -66.68 -13.82
C ALA A 4 18.85 -66.36 -13.43
N THR A 5 18.55 -66.68 -12.17
CA THR A 5 17.57 -65.98 -11.32
C THR A 5 18.06 -64.55 -11.01
N THR A 6 17.45 -63.54 -11.63
CA THR A 6 17.66 -62.13 -11.28
C THR A 6 16.83 -61.78 -10.03
N SER A 7 17.48 -61.82 -8.86
CA SER A 7 16.90 -61.31 -7.61
C SER A 7 16.83 -59.78 -7.67
N GLY A 8 15.62 -59.22 -7.61
CA GLY A 8 15.39 -57.80 -7.46
C GLY A 8 15.92 -57.29 -6.12
N LYS A 9 17.00 -56.50 -6.18
CA LYS A 9 17.35 -55.52 -5.13
C LYS A 9 17.22 -54.14 -5.76
N ARG A 10 16.23 -53.38 -5.29
CA ARG A 10 16.16 -51.94 -5.56
C ARG A 10 17.41 -51.31 -4.95
N PRO A 11 18.23 -50.55 -5.68
CA PRO A 11 19.31 -49.80 -5.04
C PRO A 11 18.66 -48.79 -4.07
N ARG A 12 19.14 -48.79 -2.83
CA ARG A 12 18.77 -47.79 -1.81
C ARG A 12 19.11 -46.40 -2.35
N ASP A 13 18.28 -45.42 -2.04
CA ASP A 13 18.51 -43.99 -2.34
C ASP A 13 19.78 -43.39 -1.67
N GLU A 14 20.64 -44.21 -1.06
CA GLU A 14 21.96 -43.85 -0.54
C GLU A 14 22.98 -43.55 -1.67
N GLU A 15 22.76 -44.05 -2.90
CA GLU A 15 23.60 -43.72 -4.07
C GLU A 15 23.29 -42.34 -4.70
N ARG A 16 22.18 -41.68 -4.31
CA ARG A 16 21.84 -40.32 -4.78
C ARG A 16 22.54 -39.21 -4.01
N VAL A 17 23.25 -39.54 -2.92
CA VAL A 17 24.36 -38.69 -2.48
C VAL A 17 25.54 -39.04 -3.39
N GLY A 18 25.37 -38.75 -4.68
CA GLY A 18 26.41 -38.85 -5.68
C GLY A 18 27.63 -38.15 -5.10
N ASN A 19 28.67 -38.96 -4.93
CA ASN A 19 30.02 -38.60 -4.52
C ASN A 19 30.25 -37.10 -4.68
N LEU A 20 30.38 -36.36 -3.57
CA LEU A 20 30.92 -34.99 -3.53
C LEU A 20 32.41 -35.04 -3.92
N GLY A 21 32.75 -35.81 -4.96
CA GLY A 21 34.07 -36.35 -5.27
C GLY A 21 35.04 -35.32 -5.79
N TRP A 22 34.62 -34.06 -5.94
CA TRP A 22 35.52 -32.93 -6.18
C TRP A 22 35.61 -31.97 -4.98
N LEU A 23 34.57 -31.91 -4.13
CA LEU A 23 34.51 -31.06 -2.92
C LEU A 23 35.11 -31.74 -1.68
N ALA A 24 34.99 -33.07 -1.57
CA ALA A 24 35.45 -33.84 -0.42
C ALA A 24 36.84 -34.47 -0.63
N SER A 25 37.27 -34.66 -1.88
CA SER A 25 38.60 -35.21 -2.21
C SER A 25 39.69 -34.14 -2.29
N SER A 26 39.30 -32.86 -2.43
CA SER A 26 40.23 -31.75 -2.38
C SER A 26 40.32 -31.24 -0.93
N GLY A 27 41.31 -31.73 -0.17
CA GLY A 27 41.74 -31.09 1.09
C GLY A 27 42.33 -29.69 0.90
N ALA A 28 42.06 -29.04 -0.24
CA ALA A 28 42.44 -27.68 -0.54
C ALA A 28 41.34 -26.75 -0.02
N LEU A 29 41.70 -25.94 0.97
CA LEU A 29 40.87 -24.84 1.45
C LEU A 29 40.32 -24.06 0.25
N PRO A 30 39.02 -23.73 0.23
CA PRO A 30 38.44 -22.97 -0.87
C PRO A 30 39.25 -21.68 -1.06
N ARG A 31 39.78 -21.50 -2.27
CA ARG A 31 40.59 -20.33 -2.61
C ARG A 31 39.77 -19.07 -2.33
N LYS A 32 40.45 -18.03 -1.82
CA LYS A 32 39.82 -16.70 -1.68
C LYS A 32 39.26 -16.28 -3.04
N LYS A 33 38.04 -15.72 -3.03
CA LYS A 33 37.42 -15.16 -4.23
C LYS A 33 38.40 -14.14 -4.81
N GLN A 34 38.78 -14.33 -6.07
CA GLN A 34 39.61 -13.38 -6.80
C GLN A 34 38.65 -12.41 -7.48
N ASP A 35 38.87 -11.12 -7.27
CA ASP A 35 38.13 -10.10 -7.99
C ASP A 35 38.57 -10.14 -9.45
N ILE A 36 37.60 -10.11 -10.36
CA ILE A 36 37.88 -10.11 -11.80
C ILE A 36 38.20 -8.67 -12.17
N GLU A 37 39.38 -8.45 -12.74
CA GLU A 37 39.82 -7.13 -13.18
C GLU A 37 38.80 -6.53 -14.17
N GLY A 38 38.35 -5.31 -13.90
CA GLY A 38 37.35 -4.61 -14.71
C GLY A 38 35.89 -4.97 -14.43
N VAL A 39 35.59 -5.92 -13.53
CA VAL A 39 34.20 -6.25 -13.14
C VAL A 39 33.92 -5.79 -11.71
N SER A 40 32.92 -4.94 -11.55
CA SER A 40 32.51 -4.48 -10.22
C SER A 40 31.78 -5.57 -9.44
N GLY A 41 31.90 -5.55 -8.11
CA GLY A 41 31.17 -6.48 -7.23
C GLY A 41 29.64 -6.42 -7.42
N SER A 42 29.08 -5.27 -7.81
CA SER A 42 27.66 -5.12 -8.13
C SER A 42 27.26 -5.84 -9.42
N SER A 43 28.11 -5.80 -10.45
CA SER A 43 27.88 -6.52 -11.71
C SER A 43 27.90 -8.03 -11.50
N ILE A 44 28.79 -8.53 -10.63
CA ILE A 44 28.82 -9.95 -10.24
C ILE A 44 27.55 -10.34 -9.49
N LEU A 45 27.08 -9.52 -8.55
CA LEU A 45 25.84 -9.78 -7.82
C LEU A 45 24.60 -9.74 -8.73
N GLU A 46 24.56 -8.81 -9.68
CA GLU A 46 23.49 -8.75 -10.67
C GLU A 46 23.47 -9.99 -11.55
N LEU A 47 24.63 -10.44 -12.03
CA LEU A 47 24.75 -11.67 -12.80
C LEU A 47 24.33 -12.90 -11.98
N GLN A 48 24.71 -12.97 -10.71
CA GLN A 48 24.26 -14.03 -9.79
C GLN A 48 22.75 -14.01 -9.62
N ALA A 49 22.15 -12.83 -9.48
CA ALA A 49 20.69 -12.70 -9.38
C ALA A 49 20.00 -13.15 -10.67
N GLN A 50 20.54 -12.81 -11.85
CA GLN A 50 20.01 -13.28 -13.13
C GLN A 50 20.14 -14.81 -13.27
N LEU A 51 21.27 -15.37 -12.85
CA LEU A 51 21.51 -16.81 -12.90
C LEU A 51 20.56 -17.57 -11.95
N TYR A 52 20.36 -17.06 -10.73
CA TYR A 52 19.41 -17.65 -9.78
C TYR A 52 17.98 -17.61 -10.32
N ARG A 53 17.55 -16.48 -10.89
CA ARG A 53 16.24 -16.36 -11.57
C ARG A 53 16.11 -17.35 -12.73
N ALA A 54 17.15 -17.52 -13.54
CA ALA A 54 17.13 -18.47 -14.65
C ALA A 54 17.03 -19.92 -14.15
N GLN A 55 17.75 -20.28 -13.09
CA GLN A 55 17.67 -21.60 -12.46
C GLN A 55 16.30 -21.87 -11.84
N GLU A 56 15.73 -20.90 -11.14
CA GLU A 56 14.39 -20.99 -10.57
C GLU A 56 13.33 -21.15 -11.65
N ASN A 57 13.41 -20.35 -12.72
CA ASN A 57 12.51 -20.48 -13.88
C ASN A 57 12.66 -21.85 -14.57
N ALA A 58 13.89 -22.39 -14.68
CA ALA A 58 14.11 -23.72 -15.22
C ALA A 58 13.52 -24.82 -14.34
N LYS A 59 13.63 -24.70 -13.01
CA LYS A 59 12.99 -25.60 -12.04
C LYS A 59 11.47 -25.54 -12.18
N LEU A 60 10.89 -24.34 -12.25
CA LEU A 60 9.46 -24.13 -12.41
C LEU A 60 8.94 -24.75 -13.73
N ARG A 61 9.67 -24.56 -14.84
CA ARG A 61 9.36 -25.22 -16.12
C ARG A 61 9.46 -26.74 -16.02
N SER A 62 10.46 -27.28 -15.33
CA SER A 62 10.58 -28.73 -15.10
C SER A 62 9.45 -29.30 -14.24
N SER A 63 8.86 -28.48 -13.35
CA SER A 63 7.67 -28.82 -12.57
C SER A 63 6.34 -28.59 -13.32
N GLY A 64 6.38 -28.22 -14.61
CA GLY A 64 5.19 -28.01 -15.45
C GLY A 64 4.53 -26.65 -15.29
N VAL A 65 5.16 -25.70 -14.59
CA VAL A 65 4.67 -24.32 -14.48
C VAL A 65 5.26 -23.48 -15.62
N GLU A 66 4.42 -23.18 -16.61
CA GLU A 66 4.73 -22.27 -17.71
C GLU A 66 4.85 -20.83 -17.17
N LEU A 67 6.09 -20.32 -17.04
CA LEU A 67 6.33 -18.91 -16.75
C LEU A 67 6.40 -18.11 -18.06
N PRO A 68 5.51 -17.12 -18.25
CA PRO A 68 5.55 -16.29 -19.44
C PRO A 68 6.84 -15.46 -19.47
N ASP A 69 7.50 -15.47 -20.62
CA ASP A 69 8.70 -14.67 -20.83
C ASP A 69 8.32 -13.18 -20.82
N ARG A 70 8.92 -12.39 -19.91
CA ARG A 70 8.55 -10.97 -19.72
C ARG A 70 8.87 -10.12 -20.95
N ARG A 71 9.66 -10.64 -21.90
CA ARG A 71 9.99 -9.97 -23.17
C ARG A 71 8.91 -10.10 -24.23
N THR A 72 8.03 -11.11 -24.14
CA THR A 72 6.97 -11.40 -25.12
C THR A 72 5.57 -11.30 -24.53
N SER A 73 5.44 -11.42 -23.20
CA SER A 73 4.18 -11.18 -22.50
C SER A 73 4.01 -9.68 -22.26
N GLY A 74 3.32 -9.01 -23.18
CA GLY A 74 2.77 -7.69 -22.90
C GLY A 74 1.94 -7.69 -21.60
N LEU A 75 1.69 -6.50 -21.06
CA LEU A 75 0.87 -6.33 -19.86
C LEU A 75 -0.51 -6.96 -20.10
N ASN A 76 -0.83 -8.03 -19.38
CA ASN A 76 -2.13 -8.67 -19.47
C ASN A 76 -3.15 -7.82 -18.71
N VAL A 77 -3.64 -6.76 -19.37
CA VAL A 77 -4.65 -5.83 -18.84
C VAL A 77 -5.89 -6.58 -18.39
N ALA A 78 -6.27 -7.67 -19.06
CA ALA A 78 -7.40 -8.50 -18.67
C ALA A 78 -7.18 -9.21 -17.32
N ALA A 79 -5.97 -9.67 -17.01
CA ALA A 79 -5.63 -10.23 -15.71
C ALA A 79 -5.62 -9.17 -14.61
N LEU A 80 -5.12 -7.96 -14.91
CA LEU A 80 -5.14 -6.84 -13.97
C LEU A 80 -6.56 -6.34 -13.68
N MET A 81 -7.43 -6.32 -14.69
CA MET A 81 -8.83 -5.93 -14.57
C MET A 81 -9.72 -6.98 -13.89
N LYS A 82 -9.26 -8.24 -13.77
CA LYS A 82 -9.93 -9.31 -13.04
C LYS A 82 -9.64 -9.28 -11.53
N GLY A 83 -8.59 -8.57 -11.11
CA GLY A 83 -8.26 -8.35 -9.70
C GLY A 83 -9.02 -7.20 -9.04
N ARG A 84 -10.20 -6.83 -9.56
CA ARG A 84 -11.05 -5.79 -8.96
C ARG A 84 -11.76 -6.34 -7.72
N ASN A 85 -11.90 -5.50 -6.70
CA ASN A 85 -12.57 -5.86 -5.46
C ASN A 85 -14.07 -6.05 -5.74
N ALA A 86 -14.61 -7.21 -5.40
CA ALA A 86 -16.03 -7.55 -5.61
C ALA A 86 -16.98 -6.48 -5.04
N GLY A 87 -16.64 -5.88 -3.88
CA GLY A 87 -17.45 -4.82 -3.29
C GLY A 87 -17.46 -3.50 -4.07
N VAL A 88 -16.46 -3.27 -4.92
CA VAL A 88 -16.47 -2.12 -5.85
C VAL A 88 -17.40 -2.41 -7.02
N GLU A 89 -17.40 -3.63 -7.57
CA GLU A 89 -18.34 -3.99 -8.64
C GLU A 89 -19.80 -3.97 -8.18
N GLU A 90 -20.07 -4.41 -6.95
CA GLU A 90 -21.42 -4.35 -6.38
C GLU A 90 -21.90 -2.91 -6.19
N ARG A 91 -21.02 -2.02 -5.71
CA ARG A 91 -21.32 -0.60 -5.58
C ARG A 91 -21.53 0.05 -6.95
N ASP A 92 -20.64 -0.18 -7.90
CA ASP A 92 -20.76 0.37 -9.25
C ASP A 92 -22.04 -0.11 -9.95
N LYS A 93 -22.44 -1.37 -9.75
CA LYS A 93 -23.73 -1.89 -10.26
C LYS A 93 -24.91 -1.21 -9.59
N LYS A 94 -24.87 -1.04 -8.28
CA LYS A 94 -25.92 -0.35 -7.51
C LYS A 94 -26.04 1.10 -7.95
N ASP A 95 -24.93 1.83 -8.01
CA ASP A 95 -24.89 3.23 -8.44
C ASP A 95 -25.42 3.37 -9.88
N ARG A 96 -25.05 2.45 -10.78
CA ARG A 96 -25.55 2.45 -12.16
C ARG A 96 -27.04 2.16 -12.28
N LEU A 97 -27.62 1.39 -11.37
CA LEU A 97 -29.06 1.15 -11.30
C LEU A 97 -29.81 2.31 -10.62
N GLU A 98 -29.17 3.00 -9.68
CA GLU A 98 -29.72 4.16 -8.97
C GLU A 98 -29.65 5.46 -9.78
N VAL A 99 -28.82 5.51 -10.82
CA VAL A 99 -28.91 6.55 -11.86
C VAL A 99 -30.22 6.33 -12.62
N LYS A 100 -31.31 6.87 -12.07
CA LYS A 100 -32.63 6.93 -12.70
C LYS A 100 -32.46 7.47 -14.11
N SER A 101 -33.01 6.75 -15.09
CA SER A 101 -32.92 7.19 -16.46
C SER A 101 -33.64 8.53 -16.60
N THR A 102 -33.25 9.32 -17.60
CA THR A 102 -33.95 10.57 -17.89
C THR A 102 -35.44 10.34 -18.14
N ALA A 103 -35.82 9.16 -18.65
CA ALA A 103 -37.21 8.75 -18.83
C ALA A 103 -37.94 8.56 -17.49
N ASP A 104 -37.30 7.92 -16.50
CA ASP A 104 -37.90 7.74 -15.17
C ASP A 104 -38.09 9.08 -14.46
N ARG A 105 -37.11 9.99 -14.59
CA ARG A 105 -37.21 11.36 -14.06
C ARG A 105 -38.35 12.14 -14.71
N ILE A 106 -38.52 11.99 -16.03
CA ILE A 106 -39.61 12.61 -16.78
C ILE A 106 -40.96 12.04 -16.33
N GLY A 107 -41.06 10.71 -16.12
CA GLY A 107 -42.25 10.05 -15.59
C GLY A 107 -42.63 10.54 -14.19
N GLU A 108 -41.66 10.70 -13.29
CA GLU A 108 -41.87 11.29 -11.96
C GLU A 108 -42.38 12.74 -12.05
N CYS A 109 -41.81 13.55 -12.95
CA CYS A 109 -42.27 14.91 -13.20
C CYS A 109 -43.71 14.95 -13.72
N TYR A 110 -44.07 14.08 -14.68
CA TYR A 110 -45.44 14.01 -15.20
C TYR A 110 -46.43 13.57 -14.12
N ALA A 111 -46.10 12.56 -13.30
CA ALA A 111 -46.94 12.13 -12.20
C ALA A 111 -47.13 13.23 -11.14
N ALA A 112 -46.09 14.02 -10.86
CA ALA A 112 -46.19 15.18 -9.97
C ALA A 112 -47.09 16.28 -10.55
N LEU A 113 -46.97 16.57 -11.85
CA LEU A 113 -47.83 17.53 -12.55
C LEU A 113 -49.29 17.08 -12.56
N GLU A 114 -49.55 15.80 -12.77
CA GLU A 114 -50.90 15.24 -12.75
C GLU A 114 -51.54 15.37 -11.36
N ARG A 115 -50.81 15.04 -10.29
CA ARG A 115 -51.29 15.26 -8.91
C ARG A 115 -51.60 16.73 -8.65
N LYS A 116 -50.75 17.64 -9.13
CA LYS A 116 -50.96 19.07 -8.99
C LYS A 116 -52.18 19.55 -9.77
N ALA A 117 -52.40 19.05 -10.98
CA ALA A 117 -53.58 19.36 -11.78
C ALA A 117 -54.87 18.85 -11.11
N GLN A 118 -54.86 17.62 -10.58
CA GLN A 118 -55.98 17.07 -9.82
C GLN A 118 -56.31 17.88 -8.57
N LEU A 119 -55.29 18.38 -7.85
CA LEU A 119 -55.51 19.29 -6.73
C LEU A 119 -56.19 20.58 -7.18
N TYR A 120 -55.70 21.23 -8.25
CA TYR A 120 -56.33 22.44 -8.77
C TYR A 120 -57.77 22.21 -9.24
N GLU A 121 -58.07 21.08 -9.88
CA GLU A 121 -59.43 20.75 -10.31
C GLU A 121 -60.37 20.59 -9.10
N LYS A 122 -59.91 19.96 -8.02
CA LYS A 122 -60.67 19.80 -6.77
C LYS A 122 -60.90 21.13 -6.05
N LEU A 123 -59.88 21.99 -6.00
CA LEU A 123 -59.97 23.36 -5.47
C LEU A 123 -60.95 24.20 -6.31
N ALA A 124 -60.87 24.14 -7.65
CA ALA A 124 -61.77 24.85 -8.54
C ALA A 124 -63.23 24.37 -8.42
N ARG A 125 -63.43 23.10 -8.06
CA ARG A 125 -64.75 22.52 -7.78
C ARG A 125 -65.27 22.84 -6.37
N GLY A 126 -64.42 23.35 -5.48
CA GLY A 126 -64.74 23.59 -4.08
C GLY A 126 -64.92 22.32 -3.25
N GLU A 127 -64.32 21.19 -3.69
CA GLU A 127 -64.40 19.89 -2.99
C GLU A 127 -63.32 19.76 -1.90
N VAL A 128 -62.29 20.61 -1.94
CA VAL A 128 -61.24 20.73 -0.94
C VAL A 128 -61.35 22.14 -0.36
N GLU A 129 -61.46 22.24 0.97
CA GLU A 129 -61.34 23.50 1.68
C GLU A 129 -59.93 24.04 1.42
N ASP A 130 -59.83 25.28 0.92
CA ASP A 130 -58.54 25.96 0.87
C ASP A 130 -58.16 26.16 2.34
N ASP A 131 -57.17 25.41 2.82
CA ASP A 131 -56.70 25.47 4.21
C ASP A 131 -56.00 26.83 4.43
N GLU A 132 -56.79 27.91 4.44
CA GLU A 132 -56.36 29.30 4.59
C GLU A 132 -55.61 29.50 5.92
N ASP A 133 -55.94 28.70 6.94
CA ASP A 133 -55.33 28.72 8.27
C ASP A 133 -53.88 28.21 8.31
N GLN A 134 -53.39 27.58 7.23
CA GLN A 134 -52.03 27.04 7.15
C GLN A 134 -51.02 28.03 6.55
N TYR A 135 -51.49 29.18 6.06
CA TYR A 135 -50.60 30.24 5.59
C TYR A 135 -50.32 31.19 6.75
N GLU A 136 -49.12 31.07 7.34
CA GLU A 136 -48.59 32.02 8.34
C GLU A 136 -48.42 33.46 7.80
N VAL A 137 -48.80 33.71 6.55
CA VAL A 137 -48.67 34.98 5.85
C VAL A 137 -50.06 35.56 5.62
N ASP A 138 -50.38 36.57 6.41
CA ASP A 138 -51.65 37.29 6.38
C ASP A 138 -51.72 38.19 5.13
N PHE A 139 -52.32 37.70 4.03
CA PHE A 139 -52.29 38.38 2.72
C PHE A 139 -53.04 39.73 2.71
N LEU A 140 -54.07 39.86 3.54
CA LEU A 140 -54.79 41.12 3.77
C LEU A 140 -53.87 42.16 4.43
N ARG A 141 -53.14 41.74 5.46
CA ARG A 141 -52.17 42.60 6.15
C ARG A 141 -50.97 42.94 5.27
N LYS A 142 -50.54 42.02 4.42
CA LYS A 142 -49.46 42.23 3.43
C LYS A 142 -49.85 43.20 2.31
N GLY A 143 -51.15 43.37 2.03
CA GLY A 143 -51.67 44.36 1.08
C GLY A 143 -51.71 45.77 1.66
N GLU A 144 -52.04 45.91 2.95
CA GLU A 144 -52.05 47.20 3.65
C GLU A 144 -50.65 47.63 4.12
N GLU A 145 -49.82 46.69 4.57
CA GLU A 145 -48.38 46.85 4.84
C GLU A 145 -47.56 46.66 3.55
N GLY A 146 -47.98 47.32 2.47
CA GLY A 146 -47.13 47.55 1.32
C GLY A 146 -46.01 48.54 1.68
N PRO A 147 -44.77 48.35 1.17
CA PRO A 147 -43.62 49.15 1.56
C PRO A 147 -43.88 50.62 1.26
N SER A 148 -43.88 51.44 2.29
CA SER A 148 -43.74 52.89 2.19
C SER A 148 -42.47 53.20 1.38
N GLY A 149 -42.61 53.43 0.07
CA GLY A 149 -41.52 53.95 -0.75
C GLY A 149 -41.33 53.44 -2.18
N ARG A 150 -42.28 52.76 -2.84
CA ARG A 150 -42.12 52.46 -4.27
C ARG A 150 -43.32 52.89 -5.13
N SER A 151 -43.02 53.92 -5.93
CA SER A 151 -43.82 54.50 -7.00
C SER A 151 -44.56 53.44 -7.82
N ARG A 152 -45.89 53.54 -7.84
CA ARG A 152 -46.72 52.90 -8.86
C ARG A 152 -46.46 53.61 -10.18
N SER A 153 -45.67 52.99 -11.05
CA SER A 153 -45.58 53.34 -12.46
C SER A 153 -46.59 52.48 -13.21
N ASP A 154 -47.78 53.03 -13.41
CA ASP A 154 -48.81 52.46 -14.28
C ASP A 154 -48.39 52.68 -15.74
N GLY A 155 -48.03 51.61 -16.44
CA GLY A 155 -47.65 51.64 -17.86
C GLY A 155 -47.43 50.23 -18.39
N PRO A 156 -47.81 49.93 -19.64
CA PRO A 156 -47.66 48.59 -20.21
C PRO A 156 -46.16 48.35 -20.46
N LEU A 157 -45.54 47.49 -19.67
CA LEU A 157 -44.14 47.12 -19.85
C LEU A 157 -44.01 46.16 -21.03
N ASP A 158 -43.29 46.63 -22.05
CA ASP A 158 -42.84 45.87 -23.21
C ASP A 158 -41.79 44.84 -22.77
N SER A 159 -42.29 43.70 -22.28
CA SER A 159 -41.55 42.54 -21.77
C SER A 159 -40.48 42.01 -22.75
N MET A 160 -40.59 42.35 -24.03
CA MET A 160 -39.66 41.89 -25.07
C MET A 160 -38.33 42.67 -25.05
N LEU A 161 -38.33 43.95 -24.63
CA LEU A 161 -37.13 44.80 -24.65
C LEU A 161 -36.24 44.59 -23.41
N GLU A 162 -36.83 44.15 -22.29
CA GLU A 162 -36.10 43.90 -21.05
C GLU A 162 -35.33 42.57 -21.09
N ALA A 163 -35.80 41.60 -21.88
CA ALA A 163 -35.10 40.33 -22.12
C ALA A 163 -33.83 40.48 -22.98
N VAL A 164 -33.74 41.52 -23.82
CA VAL A 164 -32.58 41.77 -24.69
C VAL A 164 -31.45 42.53 -23.98
N SER A 165 -31.76 43.12 -22.82
CA SER A 165 -30.89 44.03 -22.08
C SER A 165 -30.12 43.35 -20.94
N GLY A 166 -29.79 42.05 -21.06
CA GLY A 166 -28.62 41.36 -20.47
C GLY A 166 -28.19 41.59 -19.00
N SER A 167 -28.96 42.25 -18.12
CA SER A 167 -28.43 42.81 -16.86
C SER A 167 -29.34 42.65 -15.62
N GLY A 168 -30.32 41.75 -15.63
CA GLY A 168 -31.19 41.60 -14.45
C GLY A 168 -31.80 40.21 -14.36
N GLY A 169 -31.09 39.26 -13.78
CA GLY A 169 -31.56 37.89 -13.60
C GLY A 169 -32.88 37.80 -12.84
N MET A 170 -33.83 37.04 -13.38
CA MET A 170 -35.14 36.70 -12.79
C MET A 170 -35.02 35.77 -11.56
N LEU A 171 -34.10 36.02 -10.63
CA LEU A 171 -34.00 35.28 -9.37
C LEU A 171 -34.79 36.05 -8.30
N SER A 172 -35.81 35.42 -7.72
CA SER A 172 -36.50 35.98 -6.56
C SER A 172 -35.53 36.11 -5.38
N ALA A 173 -35.79 37.03 -4.46
CA ALA A 173 -34.97 37.21 -3.25
C ALA A 173 -34.83 35.92 -2.42
N ASP A 174 -35.85 35.05 -2.44
CA ASP A 174 -35.81 33.73 -1.81
C ASP A 174 -34.83 32.77 -2.52
N MET A 175 -34.80 32.77 -3.84
CA MET A 175 -33.87 31.96 -4.62
C MET A 175 -32.41 32.41 -4.40
N GLN A 176 -32.19 33.71 -4.17
CA GLN A 176 -30.86 34.22 -3.84
C GLN A 176 -30.40 33.76 -2.45
N ARG A 177 -31.26 33.88 -1.43
CA ARG A 177 -30.97 33.38 -0.07
C ARG A 177 -30.64 31.89 -0.05
N GLU A 178 -31.41 31.09 -0.79
CA GLU A 178 -31.18 29.65 -0.87
C GLU A 178 -29.86 29.29 -1.59
N ARG A 179 -29.42 30.09 -2.56
CA ARG A 179 -28.10 29.92 -3.20
C ARG A 179 -26.97 30.24 -2.23
N ASP A 180 -27.12 31.30 -1.44
CA ASP A 180 -26.12 31.71 -0.44
C ASP A 180 -26.00 30.66 0.67
N ARG A 181 -27.12 30.10 1.14
CA ARG A 181 -27.14 28.96 2.08
C ARG A 181 -26.36 27.76 1.51
N ARG A 182 -26.67 27.33 0.28
CA ARG A 182 -25.96 26.21 -0.36
C ARG A 182 -24.49 26.50 -0.62
N ALA A 183 -24.12 27.75 -0.87
CA ALA A 183 -22.73 28.13 -1.02
C ALA A 183 -21.98 27.97 0.31
N TRP A 184 -22.59 28.44 1.40
CA TRP A 184 -22.06 28.28 2.75
C TRP A 184 -21.95 26.80 3.17
N GLU A 185 -22.98 25.98 2.91
CA GLU A 185 -22.93 24.54 3.20
C GLU A 185 -21.79 23.85 2.43
N ARG A 186 -21.62 24.16 1.14
CA ARG A 186 -20.51 23.62 0.35
C ARG A 186 -19.14 24.06 0.86
N GLU A 187 -19.02 25.30 1.32
CA GLU A 187 -17.78 25.81 1.89
C GLU A 187 -17.43 25.11 3.20
N GLN A 188 -18.43 24.85 4.05
CA GLN A 188 -18.26 24.04 5.27
C GLN A 188 -17.84 22.60 4.94
N ASP A 189 -18.50 21.95 3.99
CA ASP A 189 -18.15 20.59 3.57
C ASP A 189 -16.73 20.52 2.98
N GLN A 190 -16.33 21.54 2.21
CA GLN A 190 -14.97 21.64 1.68
C GLN A 190 -13.94 21.83 2.80
N ALA A 191 -14.22 22.71 3.76
CA ALA A 191 -13.33 22.92 4.90
C ALA A 191 -13.10 21.64 5.72
N LEU A 192 -14.17 20.86 5.97
CA LEU A 192 -14.07 19.57 6.64
C LEU A 192 -13.28 18.55 5.81
N ALA A 193 -13.50 18.50 4.50
CA ALA A 193 -12.76 17.60 3.61
C ALA A 193 -11.27 17.95 3.57
N ASP A 194 -10.92 19.23 3.56
CA ASP A 194 -9.54 19.70 3.59
C ASP A 194 -8.87 19.37 4.94
N GLU A 195 -9.58 19.54 6.06
CA GLU A 195 -9.09 19.14 7.39
C GLU A 195 -8.83 17.63 7.46
N GLU A 196 -9.74 16.80 6.92
CA GLU A 196 -9.56 15.36 6.87
C GLU A 196 -8.36 14.97 6.00
N ALA A 197 -8.20 15.61 4.84
CA ALA A 197 -7.06 15.40 3.95
C ALA A 197 -5.74 15.79 4.63
N GLU A 198 -5.72 16.89 5.38
CA GLU A 198 -4.57 17.25 6.21
C GLU A 198 -4.27 16.24 7.31
N ALA A 199 -5.29 15.76 8.03
CA ALA A 199 -5.12 14.77 9.07
C ALA A 199 -4.52 13.46 8.50
N ARG A 200 -4.96 13.04 7.31
CA ARG A 200 -4.39 11.89 6.59
C ARG A 200 -2.92 12.12 6.23
N ARG A 201 -2.56 13.30 5.71
CA ARG A 201 -1.16 13.66 5.42
C ARG A 201 -0.28 13.68 6.66
N ARG A 202 -0.80 14.18 7.79
CA ARG A 202 -0.09 14.19 9.09
C ARG A 202 0.19 12.77 9.57
N LYS A 203 -0.81 11.89 9.56
CA LYS A 203 -0.65 10.47 9.93
C LYS A 203 0.39 9.76 9.06
N GLN A 204 0.34 9.94 7.74
CA GLN A 204 1.34 9.38 6.83
C GLN A 204 2.76 9.87 7.15
N LYS A 205 2.92 11.15 7.46
CA LYS A 205 4.22 11.71 7.85
C LYS A 205 4.73 11.11 9.17
N GLU A 206 3.86 10.94 10.16
CA GLU A 206 4.18 10.31 11.44
C GLU A 206 4.59 8.84 11.27
N GLU A 207 3.87 8.09 10.44
CA GLU A 207 4.20 6.70 10.11
C GLU A 207 5.58 6.59 9.43
N LEU A 208 5.89 7.46 8.47
CA LEU A 208 7.19 7.50 7.81
C LEU A 208 8.32 7.85 8.78
N LEU A 209 8.09 8.79 9.70
CA LEU A 209 9.06 9.14 10.74
C LEU A 209 9.30 7.97 11.69
N SER A 210 8.24 7.30 12.14
CA SER A 210 8.31 6.11 12.99
C SER A 210 9.08 4.97 12.33
N LEU A 211 8.80 4.68 11.06
CA LEU A 211 9.54 3.67 10.29
C LEU A 211 11.03 4.02 10.18
N GLY A 212 11.35 5.30 9.98
CA GLY A 212 12.72 5.79 9.97
C GLY A 212 13.44 5.59 11.30
N GLN A 213 12.76 5.80 12.43
CA GLN A 213 13.30 5.53 13.76
C GLN A 213 13.54 4.03 13.98
N GLN A 214 12.57 3.18 13.66
CA GLN A 214 12.71 1.72 13.76
C GLN A 214 13.91 1.22 12.95
N THR A 215 14.07 1.71 11.71
CA THR A 215 15.20 1.34 10.85
C THR A 215 16.54 1.75 11.48
N ARG A 216 16.61 2.91 12.14
CA ARG A 216 17.83 3.36 12.83
C ARG A 216 18.12 2.49 14.06
N GLU A 217 17.11 2.17 14.84
CA GLU A 217 17.24 1.27 16.00
C GLU A 217 17.73 -0.11 15.58
N GLU A 218 17.20 -0.68 14.50
CA GLU A 218 17.64 -1.97 13.98
C GLU A 218 19.10 -1.94 13.52
N ARG A 219 19.53 -0.86 12.86
CA ARG A 219 20.95 -0.68 12.50
C ARG A 219 21.84 -0.62 13.73
N GLN A 220 21.46 0.15 14.75
CA GLN A 220 22.21 0.23 16.01
C GLN A 220 22.28 -1.11 16.73
N ARG A 221 21.17 -1.88 16.76
CA ARG A 221 21.15 -3.24 17.32
C ARG A 221 22.06 -4.18 16.53
N ALA A 222 22.05 -4.11 15.21
CA ALA A 222 22.92 -4.92 14.36
C ALA A 222 24.40 -4.56 14.55
N GLU A 223 24.73 -3.27 14.70
CA GLU A 223 26.08 -2.80 15.02
C GLU A 223 26.52 -3.27 16.40
N ALA A 224 25.67 -3.14 17.42
CA ALA A 224 25.95 -3.63 18.77
C ALA A 224 26.17 -5.16 18.81
N LEU A 225 25.44 -5.94 17.99
CA LEU A 225 25.68 -7.38 17.87
C LEU A 225 27.02 -7.69 17.20
N LYS A 226 27.44 -6.87 16.22
CA LYS A 226 28.76 -7.02 15.59
C LYS A 226 29.89 -6.71 16.57
N THR A 227 29.82 -5.58 17.27
CA THR A 227 30.84 -5.21 18.27
C THR A 227 30.96 -6.27 19.36
N ARG A 228 29.83 -6.79 19.85
CA ARG A 228 29.82 -7.86 20.87
C ARG A 228 30.44 -9.17 20.37
N LYS A 229 30.27 -9.52 19.09
CA LYS A 229 30.95 -10.67 18.47
C LYS A 229 32.45 -10.42 18.34
N GLU A 230 32.85 -9.23 17.91
CA GLU A 230 34.25 -8.84 17.80
C GLU A 230 34.96 -8.85 19.15
N GLU A 231 34.32 -8.34 20.20
CA GLU A 231 34.81 -8.40 21.58
C GLU A 231 34.95 -9.85 22.07
N ALA A 232 33.96 -10.70 21.82
CA ALA A 232 34.04 -12.12 22.17
C ALA A 232 35.18 -12.84 21.43
N GLU A 233 35.40 -12.53 20.15
CA GLU A 233 36.55 -13.04 19.40
C GLU A 233 37.88 -12.52 19.94
N ARG A 234 37.96 -11.25 20.33
CA ARG A 234 39.16 -10.66 20.94
C ARG A 234 39.50 -11.34 22.26
N LEU A 235 38.50 -11.53 23.13
CA LEU A 235 38.67 -12.27 24.39
C LEU A 235 39.14 -13.71 24.13
N ARG A 236 38.54 -14.42 23.18
CA ARG A 236 39.01 -15.76 22.78
C ARG A 236 40.46 -15.76 22.30
N ARG A 237 40.85 -14.76 21.48
CA ARG A 237 42.25 -14.62 21.02
C ARG A 237 43.20 -14.35 22.19
N GLU A 238 42.81 -13.52 23.15
CA GLU A 238 43.59 -13.22 24.35
C GLU A 238 43.73 -14.46 25.26
N GLU A 239 42.65 -15.21 25.49
CA GLU A 239 42.68 -16.48 26.21
C GLU A 239 43.63 -17.49 25.55
N LEU A 240 43.58 -17.62 24.22
CA LEU A 240 44.49 -18.49 23.47
C LEU A 240 45.95 -18.04 23.61
N LYS A 241 46.23 -16.74 23.54
CA LYS A 241 47.58 -16.19 23.79
C LYS A 241 48.06 -16.52 25.19
N HIS A 242 47.22 -16.36 26.22
CA HIS A 242 47.58 -16.70 27.59
C HIS A 242 47.84 -18.20 27.79
N LYS A 243 47.00 -19.07 27.21
CA LYS A 243 47.23 -20.53 27.22
C LYS A 243 48.55 -20.90 26.56
N PHE A 244 48.82 -20.34 25.38
CA PHE A 244 50.08 -20.57 24.67
C PHE A 244 51.30 -20.11 25.50
N LEU A 245 51.25 -18.93 26.12
CA LEU A 245 52.33 -18.45 26.99
C LEU A 245 52.54 -19.37 28.20
N ARG A 246 51.47 -19.86 28.82
CA ARG A 246 51.55 -20.84 29.92
C ARG A 246 52.21 -22.14 29.48
N GLU A 247 51.86 -22.66 28.30
CA GLU A 247 52.47 -23.86 27.72
C GLU A 247 53.96 -23.66 27.43
N GLN A 248 54.35 -22.50 26.89
CA GLN A 248 55.77 -22.17 26.67
C GLN A 248 56.57 -22.11 27.97
N LEU A 249 56.00 -21.50 29.02
CA LEU A 249 56.62 -21.49 30.35
C LEU A 249 56.74 -22.89 30.93
N ALA A 250 55.68 -23.70 30.85
CA ALA A 250 55.70 -25.09 31.30
C ALA A 250 56.74 -25.93 30.54
N LYS A 251 56.87 -25.74 29.22
CA LYS A 251 57.89 -26.40 28.39
C LYS A 251 59.30 -26.00 28.80
N LYS A 252 59.56 -24.72 29.06
CA LYS A 252 60.88 -24.23 29.53
C LYS A 252 61.22 -24.76 30.92
N LEU A 253 60.27 -24.76 31.86
CA LEU A 253 60.45 -25.32 33.21
C LEU A 253 60.66 -26.85 33.16
N GLY A 254 59.90 -27.56 32.33
CA GLY A 254 60.06 -29.00 32.13
C GLY A 254 61.37 -29.39 31.42
N ALA A 255 61.91 -28.53 30.55
CA ALA A 255 63.22 -28.70 29.93
C ALA A 255 64.38 -28.35 30.88
N GLY A 256 64.20 -27.37 31.77
CA GLY A 256 65.19 -27.01 32.80
C GLY A 256 65.36 -28.07 33.90
N GLY A 257 64.35 -28.91 34.15
CA GLY A 257 64.38 -29.98 35.16
C GLY A 257 65.12 -31.26 34.75
N LYS A 258 65.47 -31.46 33.47
CA LYS A 258 66.16 -32.67 32.98
C LYS A 258 67.67 -32.50 32.77
N GLY A 259 68.24 -31.34 33.10
CA GLY A 259 69.67 -31.04 32.90
C GLY A 259 70.48 -30.82 34.18
N GLY A 260 69.94 -31.11 35.37
CA GLY A 260 70.52 -30.64 36.64
C GLY A 260 70.58 -31.66 37.77
N THR A 261 70.91 -32.94 37.50
CA THR A 261 71.27 -33.91 38.56
C THR A 261 72.37 -34.86 38.09
N ALA A 262 73.57 -34.32 37.93
CA ALA A 262 74.79 -35.11 37.84
C ALA A 262 75.97 -34.30 38.42
N VAL A 263 76.02 -34.18 39.74
CA VAL A 263 77.28 -33.87 40.44
C VAL A 263 77.41 -34.87 41.58
N THR A 264 78.20 -35.90 41.33
CA THR A 264 78.73 -36.86 42.30
C THR A 264 79.55 -36.12 43.34
N ASN A 265 79.10 -36.12 44.60
CA ASN A 265 79.92 -35.65 45.71
C ASN A 265 80.63 -36.88 46.32
N LYS A 266 81.86 -37.15 45.85
CA LYS A 266 82.84 -37.97 46.58
C LYS A 266 83.74 -36.99 47.34
N ASN A 267 83.56 -36.90 48.65
CA ASN A 267 84.64 -36.45 49.54
C ASN A 267 84.44 -37.00 50.96
N LYS A 268 85.50 -37.68 51.41
CA LYS A 268 85.75 -38.33 52.72
C LYS A 268 85.04 -39.64 53.02
#